data_AF-A0A158KS55-F1
#
_entry.id   AF-A0A158KS55-F1
#
_cell.length_a   1.000
_cell.length_b   1.000
_cell.length_c   1.000
_cell.angle_alpha   90.00
_cell.angle_beta   90.00
_cell.angle_gamma   90.00
#
_symmetry.space_group_name_H-M   'P 1'
#
loop_
_entity.id
_entity.type
_entity.pdbx_description
1 polymer ?
#
loop_
_entity_poly.entity_id
_entity_poly.type
_entity_poly.pdbx_seq_one_letter_code
_entity_poly.pdbx_strand_id
1 'polypeptide(L)'
;MNKIGRIVAGMALLCSTFEVYAGDVIYRYRMLPNRPPEAIVSGLVNMTDLLNKPGDGCEQFIGLVKVEGIQFSSSGGSIESFRFTDHFGNQWSVPTNISDLSNAARSQANNFIRVGKPYYVQVQICGSGGFPSLVNMYDATVKFGHD
;
A
#
# COMPACT_ATOMS: atom_id res chain seq x y z
N MET A 1 57.21 -23.94 14.44
CA MET A 1 56.54 -25.25 14.50
C MET A 1 55.05 -25.06 14.25
N ASN A 2 54.51 -25.83 13.30
CA ASN A 2 53.12 -25.88 12.83
C ASN A 2 52.12 -26.41 13.86
N LYS A 3 50.86 -25.94 13.79
CA LYS A 3 49.60 -26.72 13.55
C LYS A 3 48.39 -25.78 13.79
N ILE A 4 47.70 -25.30 12.74
CA ILE A 4 46.55 -25.90 12.02
C ILE A 4 45.28 -26.08 12.88
N GLY A 5 44.24 -25.31 12.53
CA GLY A 5 42.90 -25.87 12.31
C GLY A 5 41.80 -25.49 13.29
N ARG A 6 40.99 -24.47 12.95
CA ARG A 6 39.56 -24.64 12.63
C ARG A 6 38.96 -23.31 12.15
N ILE A 7 38.72 -23.27 10.84
CA ILE A 7 37.77 -22.35 10.21
C ILE A 7 36.39 -22.86 10.63
N VAL A 8 35.68 -22.09 11.46
CA VAL A 8 34.23 -22.20 11.53
C VAL A 8 33.70 -21.02 10.74
N ALA A 9 33.44 -21.29 9.47
CA ALA A 9 32.63 -20.45 8.62
C ALA A 9 31.19 -20.52 9.14
N GLY A 10 30.91 -19.79 10.21
CA GLY A 10 29.56 -19.43 10.59
C GLY A 10 29.13 -18.29 9.69
N MET A 11 28.76 -18.63 8.45
CA MET A 11 28.03 -17.72 7.58
C MET A 11 26.67 -17.53 8.25
N ALA A 12 26.62 -16.59 9.19
CA ALA A 12 25.37 -16.01 9.62
C ALA A 12 24.79 -15.40 8.34
N LEU A 13 23.88 -16.14 7.71
CA LEU A 13 22.84 -15.55 6.90
C LEU A 13 22.25 -14.47 7.81
N LEU A 14 22.66 -13.23 7.58
CA LEU A 14 21.82 -12.10 7.82
C LEU A 14 20.58 -12.38 6.96
N CYS A 15 19.62 -13.13 7.51
CA CYS A 15 18.24 -12.73 7.36
C CYS A 15 18.24 -11.31 7.91
N SER A 16 18.55 -10.34 7.05
CA SER A 16 18.00 -9.02 7.20
C SER A 16 16.51 -9.31 7.40
N THR A 17 16.07 -9.16 8.64
CA THR A 17 14.71 -8.76 8.90
C THR A 17 14.57 -7.53 8.02
N PHE A 18 14.03 -7.72 6.82
CA PHE A 18 13.29 -6.65 6.17
C PHE A 18 12.23 -6.33 7.20
N GLU A 19 12.54 -5.38 8.09
CA GLU A 19 11.53 -4.49 8.61
C GLU A 19 10.85 -3.99 7.35
N VAL A 20 9.68 -4.55 7.06
CA VAL A 20 8.87 -4.08 5.94
C VAL A 20 8.53 -2.66 6.32
N TYR A 21 9.25 -1.69 5.74
CA TYR A 21 8.92 -0.30 5.91
C TYR A 21 7.47 -0.14 5.42
N ALA A 22 6.61 0.36 6.30
CA ALA A 22 5.20 0.58 6.01
C ALA A 22 5.05 1.53 4.81
N GLY A 23 4.24 1.11 3.84
CA GLY A 23 3.80 1.92 2.71
C GLY A 23 4.78 1.99 1.54
N ASP A 24 4.41 1.31 0.46
CA ASP A 24 5.11 1.32 -0.82
C ASP A 24 4.22 1.88 -1.94
N VAL A 25 4.85 2.52 -2.93
CA VAL A 25 4.20 2.99 -4.15
C VAL A 25 4.71 2.14 -5.31
N ILE A 26 3.81 1.45 -6.00
CA ILE A 26 4.17 0.59 -7.14
C ILE A 26 3.90 1.27 -8.47
N TYR A 27 4.73 0.96 -9.47
CA TYR A 27 4.70 1.57 -10.79
C TYR A 27 4.47 0.53 -11.88
N ARG A 28 3.76 0.94 -12.93
CA ARG A 28 3.82 0.32 -14.25
C ARG A 28 4.56 1.26 -15.19
N TYR A 29 5.25 0.68 -16.17
CA TYR A 29 5.97 1.46 -17.18
C TYR A 29 5.23 1.40 -18.50
N ARG A 30 4.96 2.56 -19.08
CA ARG A 30 4.43 2.68 -20.43
C ARG A 30 5.60 2.97 -21.39
N MET A 31 5.77 2.09 -22.36
CA MET A 31 6.72 2.28 -23.46
C MET A 31 6.05 3.14 -24.54
N LEU A 32 6.70 4.25 -24.92
CA LEU A 32 6.24 5.13 -25.98
C LEU A 32 7.31 5.19 -27.08
N PRO A 33 6.93 5.16 -28.38
CA PRO A 33 7.90 5.32 -29.46
C PRO A 33 8.67 6.64 -29.32
N ASN A 34 10.00 6.59 -29.44
CA ASN A 34 10.91 7.74 -29.37
C ASN A 34 10.83 8.57 -28.08
N ARG A 35 10.39 7.99 -26.95
CA ARG A 35 10.39 8.65 -25.64
C ARG A 35 10.93 7.70 -24.56
N PRO A 36 11.53 8.23 -23.49
CA PRO A 36 11.88 7.41 -22.33
C PRO A 36 10.60 6.78 -21.72
N PRO A 37 10.71 5.60 -21.08
CA PRO A 37 9.58 4.95 -20.42
C PRO A 37 8.92 5.89 -19.40
N GLU A 38 7.60 5.96 -19.43
CA GLU A 38 6.81 6.74 -18.48
C GLU A 38 6.43 5.86 -17.29
N ALA A 39 6.82 6.26 -16.07
CA ALA A 39 6.42 5.58 -14.84
C ALA A 39 5.04 6.07 -14.39
N ILE A 40 4.09 5.15 -14.24
CA ILE A 40 2.71 5.44 -13.85
C ILE A 40 2.43 4.71 -12.53
N VAL A 41 2.08 5.48 -11.48
CA VAL A 41 1.68 4.89 -10.20
C VAL A 41 0.46 4.00 -10.42
N SER A 42 0.59 2.75 -9.97
CA SER A 42 -0.40 1.69 -10.20
C SER A 42 -0.99 1.14 -8.91
N GLY A 43 -0.41 1.48 -7.77
CA GLY A 43 -0.92 1.07 -6.49
C GLY A 43 -0.13 1.60 -5.30
N LEU A 44 -0.77 1.46 -4.14
CA LEU A 44 -0.24 1.66 -2.80
C LEU A 44 -0.31 0.31 -2.09
N VAL A 45 0.78 -0.12 -1.48
CA VAL A 45 0.93 -1.45 -0.89
C VAL A 45 1.46 -1.36 0.52
N ASN A 46 0.99 -2.25 1.39
CA ASN A 46 1.40 -2.32 2.80
C ASN A 46 1.26 -0.97 3.53
N MET A 47 0.20 -0.21 3.25
CA MET A 47 -0.05 1.10 3.85
C MET A 47 -0.36 1.01 5.36
N THR A 48 -0.62 -0.18 5.86
CA THR A 48 -0.72 -0.52 7.27
C THR A 48 -0.22 -1.94 7.50
N ASP A 49 0.11 -2.28 8.74
CA ASP A 49 0.49 -3.64 9.11
C ASP A 49 -0.68 -4.60 8.88
N LEU A 50 -0.41 -5.69 8.16
CA LEU A 50 -1.42 -6.72 7.94
C LEU A 50 -1.57 -7.57 9.21
N LEU A 51 -2.74 -7.45 9.85
CA LEU A 51 -3.09 -8.21 11.05
C LEU A 51 -4.00 -9.37 10.64
N ASN A 52 -3.41 -10.56 10.53
CA ASN A 52 -4.06 -11.75 9.97
C ASN A 52 -3.79 -13.04 10.78
N LYS A 53 -3.26 -12.93 11.99
CA LYS A 53 -2.98 -14.08 12.86
C LYS A 53 -4.18 -14.38 13.76
N PRO A 54 -4.38 -15.65 14.15
CA PRO A 54 -5.39 -16.01 15.15
C PRO A 54 -5.21 -15.19 16.43
N GLY A 55 -6.28 -14.52 16.87
CA GLY A 55 -6.26 -13.65 18.06
C GLY A 55 -6.11 -12.15 17.76
N ASP A 56 -5.78 -11.77 16.51
CA ASP A 56 -5.66 -10.35 16.14
C ASP A 56 -7.01 -9.61 16.16
N GLY A 57 -8.12 -10.35 16.06
CA GLY A 57 -9.47 -9.76 16.11
C GLY A 57 -9.74 -8.78 14.97
N CYS A 58 -9.14 -9.04 13.79
CA CYS A 58 -9.28 -8.21 12.61
C CYS A 58 -10.04 -8.95 11.50
N GLU A 59 -10.92 -8.21 10.82
CA GLU A 59 -11.61 -8.64 9.60
C GLU A 59 -11.03 -7.91 8.40
N GLN A 60 -10.99 -8.57 7.24
CA GLN A 60 -10.48 -8.00 6.01
C GLN A 60 -11.55 -7.97 4.94
N PHE A 61 -11.59 -6.86 4.22
CA PHE A 61 -12.51 -6.63 3.12
C PHE A 61 -11.71 -6.28 1.89
N ILE A 62 -12.09 -6.88 0.77
CA ILE A 62 -11.44 -6.64 -0.52
C ILE A 62 -12.50 -6.44 -1.59
N GLY A 63 -12.31 -5.44 -2.43
CA GLY A 63 -13.28 -5.16 -3.49
C GLY A 63 -12.96 -3.95 -4.34
N LEU A 64 -13.74 -3.82 -5.41
CA LEU A 64 -13.72 -2.66 -6.28
C LEU A 64 -14.53 -1.53 -5.63
N VAL A 65 -13.93 -0.35 -5.52
CA VAL A 65 -14.58 0.85 -5.00
C VAL A 65 -14.35 2.03 -5.93
N LYS A 66 -15.28 2.98 -5.95
CA LYS A 66 -15.11 4.26 -6.63
C LYS A 66 -14.90 5.32 -5.56
N VAL A 67 -13.80 6.05 -5.62
CA VAL A 67 -13.54 7.12 -4.65
C VAL A 67 -14.54 8.24 -4.87
N GLU A 68 -15.28 8.60 -3.83
CA GLU A 68 -16.31 9.64 -3.82
C GLU A 68 -15.82 10.94 -3.21
N GLY A 69 -14.85 10.86 -2.30
CA GLY A 69 -14.24 12.02 -1.66
C GLY A 69 -12.85 11.71 -1.13
N ILE A 70 -12.06 12.77 -0.96
CA ILE A 70 -10.75 12.71 -0.30
C ILE A 70 -10.71 13.79 0.78
N GLN A 71 -10.03 13.50 1.88
CA GLN A 71 -9.74 14.46 2.93
C GLN A 71 -8.23 14.62 3.01
N PHE A 72 -7.77 15.87 2.99
CA PHE A 72 -6.37 16.19 3.21
C PHE A 72 -6.12 16.42 4.70
N SER A 73 -4.88 16.17 5.12
CA SER A 73 -4.40 16.60 6.43
C SER A 73 -4.52 18.11 6.60
N SER A 74 -4.49 18.58 7.84
CA SER A 74 -4.62 20.01 8.18
C SER A 74 -3.60 20.92 7.46
N SER A 75 -2.41 20.40 7.13
CA SER A 75 -1.39 21.10 6.36
C SER A 75 -1.59 21.05 4.85
N GLY A 76 -2.54 20.25 4.36
CA GLY A 76 -2.75 19.97 2.94
C GLY A 76 -1.69 19.06 2.31
N GLY A 77 -0.70 18.59 3.09
CA GLY A 77 0.48 17.90 2.56
C GLY A 77 0.27 16.42 2.23
N SER A 78 -0.82 15.82 2.70
CA SER A 78 -1.14 14.41 2.46
C SER A 78 -2.65 14.19 2.38
N ILE A 79 -3.09 13.26 1.54
CA ILE A 79 -4.45 12.71 1.61
C ILE A 79 -4.50 11.85 2.86
N GLU A 80 -5.23 12.27 3.89
CA GLU A 80 -5.37 11.56 5.16
C GLU A 80 -6.35 10.39 5.03
N SER A 81 -7.45 10.59 4.30
CA SER A 81 -8.45 9.55 4.08
C SER A 81 -9.15 9.70 2.73
N PHE A 82 -9.79 8.62 2.27
CA PHE A 82 -10.71 8.65 1.15
C PHE A 82 -12.05 8.01 1.52
N ARG A 83 -13.11 8.41 0.83
CA ARG A 83 -14.48 7.95 1.06
C ARG A 83 -15.03 7.23 -0.15
N PHE A 84 -15.86 6.22 0.10
CA PHE A 84 -16.66 5.52 -0.90
C PHE A 84 -17.90 4.91 -0.25
N THR A 85 -18.90 4.58 -1.06
CA THR A 85 -20.07 3.81 -0.63
C THR A 85 -19.93 2.37 -1.10
N ASP A 86 -20.11 1.41 -0.19
CA ASP A 86 -20.06 -0.02 -0.54
C ASP A 86 -21.35 -0.48 -1.26
N HIS A 87 -21.37 -1.74 -1.69
CA HIS A 87 -22.52 -2.31 -2.42
C HIS A 87 -23.77 -2.51 -1.55
N PHE A 88 -23.63 -2.42 -0.22
CA PHE A 88 -24.74 -2.45 0.73
C PHE A 88 -25.28 -1.05 1.06
N GLY A 89 -24.65 0.01 0.51
CA GLY A 89 -25.03 1.40 0.75
C GLY A 89 -24.38 2.03 2.00
N ASN A 90 -23.43 1.36 2.64
CA ASN A 90 -22.71 1.95 3.78
C ASN A 90 -21.63 2.91 3.27
N GLN A 91 -21.49 4.06 3.91
CA GLN A 91 -20.41 4.99 3.62
C GLN A 91 -19.18 4.66 4.46
N TRP A 92 -18.05 4.54 3.77
CA TRP A 92 -16.75 4.27 4.37
C TRP A 92 -15.86 5.50 4.29
N SER A 93 -15.02 5.69 5.30
CA SER A 93 -13.92 6.63 5.30
C SER A 93 -12.67 5.91 5.76
N VAL A 94 -11.71 5.72 4.85
CA VAL A 94 -10.54 4.87 5.07
C VAL A 94 -9.28 5.74 5.13
N PRO A 95 -8.57 5.77 6.27
CA PRO A 95 -7.26 6.39 6.40
C PRO A 95 -6.23 5.76 5.46
N THR A 96 -5.36 6.57 4.87
CA THR A 96 -4.39 6.13 3.86
C THR A 96 -2.98 5.89 4.41
N ASN A 97 -2.63 6.51 5.54
CA ASN A 97 -1.26 6.61 6.07
C ASN A 97 -0.21 7.16 5.10
N ILE A 98 -0.63 7.94 4.08
CA ILE A 98 0.29 8.57 3.11
C ILE A 98 1.24 9.57 3.79
N SER A 99 0.88 10.11 4.96
CA SER A 99 1.73 10.98 5.76
C SER A 99 3.06 10.36 6.14
N ASP A 100 3.08 9.03 6.28
CA ASP A 100 4.19 8.27 6.86
C ASP A 100 5.22 7.87 5.79
N LEU A 101 4.84 8.04 4.51
CA LEU A 101 5.72 7.82 3.37
C LEU A 101 6.84 8.88 3.29
N SER A 102 7.95 8.50 2.67
CA SER A 102 8.98 9.46 2.25
C SER A 102 8.41 10.58 1.38
N ASN A 103 9.04 11.77 1.36
CA ASN A 103 8.53 12.92 0.59
C ASN A 103 8.25 12.61 -0.89
N ALA A 104 9.13 11.83 -1.54
CA ALA A 104 8.96 11.44 -2.93
C ALA A 104 7.74 10.51 -3.12
N ALA A 105 7.67 9.43 -2.32
CA ALA A 105 6.57 8.47 -2.35
C ALA A 105 5.24 9.13 -1.97
N ARG A 106 5.23 10.02 -0.98
CA ARG A 106 4.06 10.80 -0.56
C ARG A 106 3.52 11.66 -1.69
N SER A 107 4.38 12.37 -2.42
CA SER A 107 3.96 13.17 -3.58
C SER A 107 3.30 12.31 -4.66
N GLN A 108 3.86 11.13 -4.92
CA GLN A 108 3.34 10.18 -5.90
C GLN A 108 2.02 9.57 -5.44
N ALA A 109 1.90 9.17 -4.17
CA ALA A 109 0.69 8.62 -3.58
C ALA A 109 -0.46 9.65 -3.51
N ASN A 110 -0.15 10.90 -3.14
CA ASN A 110 -1.09 12.02 -3.22
C ASN A 110 -1.62 12.22 -4.64
N ASN A 111 -0.81 11.90 -5.65
CA ASN A 111 -1.21 12.00 -7.05
C ASN A 111 -1.97 10.78 -7.58
N PHE A 112 -1.96 9.68 -6.84
CA PHE A 112 -2.57 8.43 -7.25
C PHE A 112 -4.06 8.35 -6.93
N ILE A 113 -4.47 8.76 -5.72
CA ILE A 113 -5.87 8.71 -5.27
C ILE A 113 -6.65 9.90 -5.87
N ARG A 114 -7.74 9.62 -6.57
CA ARG A 114 -8.53 10.61 -7.31
C ARG A 114 -10.02 10.34 -7.16
N VAL A 115 -10.78 11.40 -6.84
CA VAL A 115 -12.24 11.35 -6.83
C VAL A 115 -12.76 10.94 -8.21
N GLY A 116 -13.75 10.06 -8.23
CA GLY A 116 -14.37 9.51 -9.43
C GLY A 116 -13.62 8.32 -10.04
N LYS A 117 -12.38 8.03 -9.61
CA LYS A 117 -11.59 6.94 -10.17
C LYS A 117 -11.86 5.62 -9.42
N PRO A 118 -11.99 4.48 -10.14
CA PRO A 118 -12.17 3.17 -9.52
C PRO A 118 -10.83 2.55 -9.10
N TYR A 119 -10.84 1.85 -7.98
CA TYR A 119 -9.69 1.14 -7.41
C TYR A 119 -10.11 -0.21 -6.85
N TYR A 120 -9.21 -1.18 -6.90
CA TYR A 120 -9.32 -2.40 -6.13
C TYR A 120 -8.64 -2.17 -4.77
N VAL A 121 -9.39 -2.28 -3.68
CA VAL A 121 -8.93 -1.91 -2.34
C VAL A 121 -9.02 -3.12 -1.42
N GLN A 122 -7.99 -3.29 -0.59
CA GLN A 122 -7.99 -4.15 0.58
C GLN A 122 -7.94 -3.27 1.83
N VAL A 123 -8.95 -3.39 2.68
CA VAL A 123 -9.01 -2.75 3.99
C VAL A 123 -9.07 -3.80 5.08
N GLN A 124 -8.61 -3.45 6.26
CA GLN A 124 -8.82 -4.25 7.46
C GLN A 124 -9.51 -3.41 8.54
N ILE A 125 -10.30 -4.06 9.37
CA ILE A 125 -10.94 -3.47 10.54
C ILE A 125 -10.54 -4.31 11.75
N CYS A 126 -10.07 -3.67 12.81
CA CYS A 126 -9.59 -4.36 14.00
C CYS A 126 -10.31 -3.89 15.27
N GLY A 127 -10.55 -4.83 16.18
CA GLY A 127 -11.12 -4.57 17.49
C GLY A 127 -12.62 -4.22 17.48
N SER A 128 -13.21 -4.08 18.67
CA SER A 128 -14.64 -3.81 18.86
C SER A 128 -15.10 -2.42 18.41
N GLY A 129 -14.15 -1.52 18.09
CA GLY A 129 -14.39 -0.14 17.67
C GLY A 129 -14.40 0.10 16.15
N GLY A 130 -14.02 -0.89 15.35
CA GLY A 130 -14.35 -0.89 13.93
C GLY A 130 -13.60 0.10 13.03
N PHE A 131 -12.44 0.64 13.43
CA PHE A 131 -11.72 1.61 12.60
C PHE A 131 -11.08 0.94 11.38
N PRO A 132 -11.42 1.36 10.15
CA PRO A 132 -10.80 0.81 8.96
C PRO A 132 -9.38 1.33 8.81
N SER A 133 -8.50 0.49 8.25
CA SER A 133 -7.16 0.85 7.82
C SER A 133 -6.92 0.35 6.40
N LEU A 134 -6.31 1.20 5.57
CA LEU A 134 -5.90 0.81 4.22
C LEU A 134 -4.73 -0.17 4.30
N VAL A 135 -4.90 -1.37 3.74
CA VAL A 135 -3.80 -2.32 3.53
C VAL A 135 -3.19 -2.09 2.15
N ASN A 136 -3.99 -2.26 1.10
CA ASN A 136 -3.54 -2.14 -0.29
C ASN A 136 -4.59 -1.42 -1.15
N MET A 137 -4.15 -0.67 -2.16
CA MET A 137 -5.00 -0.05 -3.18
C MET A 137 -4.34 -0.15 -4.54
N TYR A 138 -5.06 -0.64 -5.56
CA TYR A 138 -4.57 -0.78 -6.92
C TYR A 138 -5.48 -0.05 -7.91
N ASP A 139 -4.90 0.53 -8.96
CA ASP A 139 -5.66 1.10 -10.07
C ASP A 139 -6.48 0.00 -10.75
N ALA A 140 -7.80 0.17 -10.84
CA ALA A 140 -8.69 -0.84 -11.40
C ALA A 140 -8.47 -1.09 -12.91
N THR A 141 -7.69 -0.24 -13.59
CA THR A 141 -7.27 -0.44 -14.99
C THR A 141 -6.10 -1.41 -15.13
N VAL A 142 -5.45 -1.80 -14.03
CA VAL A 142 -4.38 -2.80 -14.06
C VAL A 142 -5.01 -4.18 -14.29
N LYS A 143 -4.55 -4.87 -15.34
CA LYS A 143 -5.00 -6.22 -15.69
C LYS A 143 -3.84 -7.20 -15.51
N PHE A 144 -4.18 -8.43 -15.14
CA PHE A 144 -3.23 -9.55 -15.11
C PHE A 144 -3.20 -10.23 -16.48
N GLY A 145 -2.01 -10.57 -16.98
CA GLY A 145 -1.79 -11.18 -18.29
C GLY A 145 -1.08 -10.25 -19.28
N HIS A 146 -0.64 -10.83 -20.40
CA HIS A 146 -0.15 -10.08 -21.56
C HIS A 146 -1.28 -10.00 -22.60
N ASP A 147 -1.39 -8.85 -23.26
CA ASP A 147 -2.21 -8.71 -24.48
C ASP A 147 -1.56 -9.46 -25.65
#